data_AF-A0A845B5Q0-F1
#
_entry.id   AF-A0A845B5Q0-F1
#
_cell.length_a   1.000
_cell.length_b   1.000
_cell.length_c   1.000
_cell.angle_alpha   90.00
_cell.angle_beta   90.00
_cell.angle_gamma   90.00
#
_symmetry.space_group_name_H-M   'P 1'
#
loop_
_entity.id
_entity.type
_entity.pdbx_description
1 polymer ?
#
loop_
_entity_poly.entity_id
_entity_poly.type
_entity_poly.pdbx_seq_one_letter_code
_entity_poly.pdbx_strand_id
1 'polypeptide(L)'
;MNDETRKWDTGLIRPYRPCPPDFAERYIEIGQGKEIEEHYRTNWRIICRWIEEAGGDALRAKRHKVSGGFARPNKRAKRYVLGKTLTAVRARKRKE
;
A
#
# COMPACT_ATOMS: atom_id res chain seq x y z
N MET A 1 25.97 -16.71 16.36
CA MET A 1 26.02 -15.30 15.90
C MET A 1 24.72 -14.68 16.37
N ASN A 2 24.75 -13.95 17.50
CA ASN A 2 23.55 -13.54 18.23
C ASN A 2 22.85 -12.39 17.51
N ASP A 3 21.69 -12.67 16.93
CA ASP A 3 20.76 -11.71 16.29
C ASP A 3 19.90 -11.00 17.37
N GLU A 4 20.54 -10.53 18.46
CA GLU A 4 19.86 -10.03 19.67
C GLU A 4 19.59 -8.51 19.66
N THR A 5 19.76 -7.83 18.53
CA THR A 5 19.50 -6.37 18.44
C THR A 5 18.69 -5.99 17.21
N ARG A 6 17.83 -6.88 16.70
CA ARG A 6 16.89 -6.54 15.64
C ARG A 6 15.76 -5.65 16.19
N LYS A 7 16.06 -4.38 16.43
CA LYS A 7 15.06 -3.36 16.79
C LYS A 7 14.25 -3.05 15.53
N TRP A 8 13.04 -3.58 15.47
CA TRP A 8 12.12 -3.33 14.36
C TRP A 8 11.79 -1.84 14.30
N ASP A 9 12.06 -1.20 13.16
CA ASP A 9 11.64 0.17 12.92
C ASP A 9 10.12 0.18 12.74
N THR A 10 9.43 0.78 13.71
CA THR A 10 7.97 0.86 13.72
C THR A 10 7.45 1.93 12.75
N GLY A 11 8.32 2.83 12.26
CA GLY A 11 7.94 3.98 11.44
C GLY A 11 7.10 5.03 12.17
N LEU A 12 6.90 4.89 13.47
CA LEU A 12 6.05 5.76 14.29
C LEU A 12 6.85 6.77 15.12
N ILE A 13 8.13 6.47 15.40
CA ILE A 13 9.00 7.27 16.26
C ILE A 13 9.77 8.29 15.42
N ARG A 14 9.83 9.53 15.89
CA ARG A 14 10.60 10.62 15.28
C ARG A 14 12.05 10.64 15.83
N PRO A 15 13.06 11.05 15.05
CA PRO A 15 12.96 11.52 13.67
C PRO A 15 12.73 10.37 12.68
N TYR A 16 11.92 10.65 11.67
CA TYR A 16 11.62 9.69 10.62
C TYR A 16 12.85 9.40 9.76
N ARG A 17 12.99 8.16 9.29
CA ARG A 17 14.05 7.79 8.35
C ARG A 17 13.89 8.56 7.01
N PRO A 18 14.92 9.24 6.50
CA PRO A 18 14.80 9.98 5.24
C PRO A 18 14.53 9.04 4.06
N CYS A 19 13.83 9.52 3.04
CA CYS A 19 13.64 8.79 1.78
C CYS A 19 14.98 8.65 1.04
N PRO A 20 15.40 7.42 0.69
CA PRO A 20 16.58 7.21 -0.13
C PRO A 20 16.41 7.87 -1.51
N PRO A 21 17.45 8.47 -2.08
CA PRO A 21 17.38 9.13 -3.39
C PRO A 21 17.09 8.16 -4.55
N ASP A 22 17.49 6.90 -4.40
CA ASP A 22 17.28 5.81 -5.37
C ASP A 22 15.95 5.08 -5.19
N PHE A 23 15.14 5.49 -4.19
CA PHE A 23 13.90 4.79 -3.85
C PHE A 23 12.93 4.67 -5.02
N ALA A 24 12.75 5.75 -5.79
CA ALA A 24 11.82 5.78 -6.92
C ALA A 24 12.20 4.76 -8.00
N GLU A 25 13.49 4.63 -8.31
CA GLU A 25 14.00 3.71 -9.33
C GLU A 25 13.83 2.26 -8.85
N ARG A 26 14.26 1.97 -7.62
CA ARG A 26 14.13 0.64 -7.02
C ARG A 26 12.69 0.20 -6.85
N TYR A 27 11.79 1.13 -6.52
CA TYR A 27 10.37 0.82 -6.42
C TYR A 27 9.77 0.44 -7.79
N ILE A 28 10.24 1.05 -8.88
CA ILE A 28 9.79 0.70 -10.24
C ILE A 28 10.30 -0.68 -10.66
N GLU A 29 11.56 -1.00 -10.32
CA GLU A 29 12.23 -2.27 -10.61
C GLU A 29 11.62 -3.44 -9.83
N ILE A 30 11.63 -3.34 -8.49
CA ILE A 30 11.24 -4.41 -7.57
C ILE A 30 9.71 -4.45 -7.42
N GLY A 31 9.10 -3.34 -7.00
CA GLY A 31 7.66 -3.20 -6.79
C GLY A 31 7.23 -3.09 -5.32
N GLN A 32 5.93 -3.27 -5.09
CA GLN A 32 5.26 -3.00 -3.81
C GLN A 32 5.15 -4.22 -2.87
N GLY A 33 5.99 -5.23 -3.05
CA GLY A 33 5.95 -6.50 -2.31
C GLY A 33 6.87 -6.54 -1.09
N LYS A 34 7.02 -7.72 -0.47
CA LYS A 34 7.97 -7.93 0.64
C LYS A 34 9.41 -7.62 0.24
N GLU A 35 9.76 -7.78 -1.03
CA GLU A 35 11.12 -7.59 -1.55
C GLU A 35 11.63 -6.16 -1.31
N ILE A 36 10.77 -5.13 -1.41
CA ILE A 36 11.17 -3.74 -1.15
C ILE A 36 11.40 -3.47 0.34
N GLU A 37 10.61 -4.13 1.21
CA GLU A 37 10.78 -4.08 2.66
C GLU A 37 12.09 -4.76 3.08
N GLU A 38 12.41 -5.90 2.48
CA GLU A 38 13.66 -6.64 2.70
C GLU A 38 14.87 -5.87 2.17
N HIS A 39 14.76 -5.25 0.98
CA HIS A 39 15.84 -4.47 0.36
C HIS A 39 16.26 -3.29 1.26
N TYR A 40 15.32 -2.49 1.72
CA TYR A 40 15.60 -1.33 2.58
C TYR A 40 15.63 -1.65 4.09
N ARG A 41 15.35 -2.91 4.45
CA ARG A 41 15.23 -3.41 5.82
C ARG A 41 14.32 -2.53 6.67
N THR A 42 13.13 -2.24 6.15
CA THR A 42 12.20 -1.30 6.77
C THR A 42 10.77 -1.81 6.70
N ASN A 43 9.88 -1.22 7.48
CA ASN A 43 8.46 -1.59 7.52
C ASN A 43 7.68 -0.93 6.38
N TRP A 44 6.64 -1.61 5.90
CA TRP A 44 5.65 -1.08 4.96
C TRP A 44 5.17 0.35 5.23
N ARG A 45 5.04 0.77 6.50
CA ARG A 45 4.69 2.15 6.87
C ARG A 45 5.66 3.20 6.33
N ILE A 46 6.96 2.91 6.44
CA ILE A 46 8.02 3.80 5.93
C ILE A 46 8.02 3.77 4.41
N ILE A 47 7.88 2.59 3.80
CA ILE A 47 7.76 2.43 2.35
C ILE A 47 6.57 3.26 1.82
N CYS A 48 5.39 3.17 2.44
CA CYS A 48 4.23 3.99 2.07
C CYS A 48 4.56 5.49 2.12
N ARG A 49 5.23 5.95 3.18
CA ARG A 49 5.62 7.35 3.28
C ARG A 49 6.60 7.76 2.18
N TRP A 50 7.61 6.93 1.91
CA TRP A 50 8.56 7.17 0.83
C TRP A 50 7.90 7.15 -0.55
N ILE A 51 6.88 6.31 -0.77
CA ILE A 51 6.07 6.36 -1.99
C ILE A 51 5.39 7.72 -2.13
N GLU A 52 4.75 8.23 -1.08
CA GLU A 52 4.13 9.56 -1.11
C GLU A 52 5.17 10.67 -1.33
N GLU A 53 6.30 10.64 -0.63
CA GLU A 53 7.39 11.62 -0.75
C GLU A 53 8.04 11.61 -2.16
N ALA A 54 8.16 10.45 -2.79
CA ALA A 54 8.79 10.27 -4.10
C ALA A 54 7.84 10.47 -5.30
N GLY A 55 6.58 10.88 -5.06
CA GLY A 55 5.62 11.23 -6.12
C GLY A 55 4.30 10.45 -6.11
N GLY A 56 4.05 9.64 -5.08
CA GLY A 56 2.76 9.01 -4.77
C GLY A 56 2.13 8.29 -5.95
N ASP A 57 0.98 8.80 -6.40
CA ASP A 57 0.20 8.21 -7.49
C ASP A 57 0.94 8.20 -8.83
N ALA A 58 1.79 9.20 -9.11
CA ALA A 58 2.59 9.21 -10.33
C ALA A 58 3.61 8.06 -10.34
N LEU A 59 4.21 7.77 -9.18
CA LEU A 59 5.15 6.66 -9.04
C LEU A 59 4.44 5.30 -9.15
N ARG A 60 3.25 5.17 -8.55
CA ARG A 60 2.38 3.98 -8.71
C ARG A 60 1.98 3.76 -10.16
N ALA A 61 1.63 4.82 -10.88
CA ALA A 61 1.28 4.75 -12.29
C ALA A 61 2.48 4.32 -13.16
N LYS A 62 3.67 4.86 -12.89
CA LYS A 62 4.91 4.41 -13.56
C LYS A 62 5.18 2.93 -13.32
N ARG A 63 5.07 2.45 -12.07
CA ARG A 63 5.22 1.02 -11.77
C ARG A 63 4.18 0.17 -12.50
N HIS A 64 2.92 0.60 -12.52
CA HIS A 64 1.84 -0.11 -13.20
C HIS A 64 2.13 -0.27 -14.71
N LYS A 65 2.74 0.73 -15.35
CA LYS A 65 3.18 0.62 -16.75
C LYS A 65 4.26 -0.45 -16.94
N VAL A 66 5.20 -0.57 -15.99
CA VAL A 66 6.31 -1.53 -16.05
C VAL A 66 5.87 -2.95 -15.71
N SER A 67 5.03 -3.14 -14.69
CA SER A 67 4.64 -4.49 -14.26
C SER A 67 3.63 -5.16 -15.18
N GLY A 68 2.93 -4.39 -16.04
CA GLY A 68 1.81 -4.90 -16.82
C GLY A 68 0.67 -5.46 -15.93
N GLY A 69 0.67 -5.10 -14.63
CA GLY A 69 -0.29 -5.63 -13.68
C GLY A 69 -1.72 -5.31 -14.13
N PHE A 70 -2.64 -6.24 -13.87
CA PHE A 70 -4.06 -5.99 -14.13
C PHE A 70 -4.51 -4.78 -13.32
N ALA A 71 -5.18 -3.82 -13.97
CA ALA A 71 -5.85 -2.72 -13.30
C ALA A 71 -6.71 -3.33 -12.18
N ARG A 72 -6.30 -3.16 -10.92
CA ARG A 72 -7.09 -3.67 -9.79
C ARG A 72 -8.46 -3.02 -9.92
N PRO A 73 -9.54 -3.78 -10.15
CA PRO A 73 -10.84 -3.18 -10.24
C PRO A 73 -11.09 -2.54 -8.86
N ASN A 74 -11.09 -1.21 -8.81
CA ASN A 74 -11.44 -0.44 -7.61
C ASN A 74 -12.94 -0.58 -7.28
N LYS A 75 -13.57 -1.67 -7.75
CA LYS A 75 -14.92 -2.06 -7.43
C LYS A 75 -14.83 -2.81 -6.12
N ARG A 76 -15.01 -2.09 -5.01
CA ARG A 76 -15.40 -2.67 -3.72
C ARG A 76 -16.45 -3.74 -4.01
N ALA A 77 -16.10 -5.02 -3.87
CA ALA A 77 -17.00 -6.11 -4.22
C ALA A 77 -18.33 -5.88 -3.50
N LYS A 78 -19.43 -5.82 -4.26
CA LYS A 78 -20.76 -5.69 -3.67
C LYS A 78 -20.92 -6.87 -2.72
N ARG A 79 -21.03 -6.61 -1.42
CA ARG A 79 -21.26 -7.66 -0.42
C ARG A 79 -22.68 -8.18 -0.63
N TYR A 80 -22.79 -9.33 -1.29
CA TYR A 80 -24.02 -10.09 -1.38
C TYR A 80 -24.12 -10.99 -0.15
N VAL A 81 -25.25 -10.96 0.53
CA VAL A 81 -25.58 -11.90 1.61
C VAL A 81 -26.95 -12.46 1.28
N LEU A 82 -27.06 -13.79 1.13
CA LEU A 82 -28.34 -14.48 0.88
C LEU A 82 -29.17 -13.86 -0.26
N GLY A 83 -28.55 -13.59 -1.41
CA GLY A 83 -29.23 -13.04 -2.59
C GLY A 83 -29.65 -11.57 -2.50
N LYS A 84 -29.28 -10.84 -1.43
CA LYS A 84 -29.61 -9.41 -1.26
C LYS A 84 -28.34 -8.58 -1.20
N THR A 85 -28.35 -7.43 -1.90
CA THR A 85 -27.32 -6.40 -1.73
C THR A 85 -27.62 -5.62 -0.46
N LEU A 86 -26.66 -5.54 0.48
CA LEU A 86 -26.85 -4.88 1.78
C LEU A 86 -27.27 -3.39 1.69
N THR A 87 -27.02 -2.73 0.56
CA THR A 87 -27.46 -1.35 0.29
C THR A 87 -28.97 -1.22 0.05
N ALA A 88 -29.68 -2.30 -0.31
CA ALA A 88 -31.12 -2.25 -0.56
C ALA A 88 -31.98 -2.16 0.72
N VAL A 89 -31.40 -2.45 1.90
CA VAL A 89 -32.16 -2.49 3.17
C VAL A 89 -32.53 -1.09 3.68
N ARG A 90 -31.76 -0.04 3.35
CA ARG A 90 -32.02 1.33 3.86
C ARG A 90 -33.09 2.12 3.11
N ALA A 91 -33.48 1.71 1.91
CA ALA A 91 -34.43 2.47 1.09
C ALA A 91 -35.91 2.23 1.45
N ARG A 92 -36.24 1.18 2.24
CA ARG A 92 -37.63 0.71 2.41
C ARG A 92 -38.36 1.20 3.67
N LYS A 93 -37.77 2.09 4.48
CA LYS A 93 -38.42 2.66 5.68
C LYS A 93 -38.48 4.19 5.66
N ARG A 94 -39.24 4.75 4.71
CA ARG A 94 -39.92 6.05 4.85
C ARG A 94 -41.20 6.01 4.02
N LYS A 95 -42.30 5.60 4.64
CA LYS A 95 -43.64 6.11 4.35
C LYS A 95 -44.37 6.16 5.69
N GLU A 96 -44.94 7.33 5.94
CA GLU A 96 -45.77 7.72 7.10
C GLU A 96 -46.87 6.70 7.41
#